data_AF-A0A1Y1LP67-F1
#
_entry.id   AF-A0A1Y1LP67-F1
#
_cell.length_a   1.000
_cell.length_b   1.000
_cell.length_c   1.000
_cell.angle_alpha   90.00
_cell.angle_beta   90.00
_cell.angle_gamma   90.00
#
_symmetry.space_group_name_H-M   'P 1'
#
loop_
_entity.id
_entity.type
_entity.pdbx_description
1 polymer ?
#
loop_
_entity_poly.entity_id
_entity_poly.type
_entity_poly.pdbx_seq_one_letter_code
_entity_poly.pdbx_strand_id
1 'polypeptide(L)'
;CRQSIKDMIHLVTDEMLEVAEGFVPNTACKIIARKLVDKFPKIFQDRDDDGTVIGDGAITTYNQVKERIKYVTASRKRLQRPKNNPIPVNKRRKMMNLKSGCVSWQPEIQNNLTNDDMENYLRTADFETFDEITQDMMNKSYPKQRLFLNSLPPPSLQSIKETWPILLCKNGIYFHYQKLMGHSINNLTDTLIAKSNKFFTFGLNKKWIKEIPVDREEDEVIVTVLQIIVKYFQETLTVLYCNIRDESDIESTTTNAPAIACLQSAVDDD
;
A
#
# COMPACT_ATOMS: atom_id res chain seq x y z
N CYS A 1 -13.85 48.47 -2.23
CA CYS A 1 -15.08 47.84 -1.72
C CYS A 1 -14.95 46.32 -1.52
N ARG A 2 -14.66 45.52 -2.58
CA ARG A 2 -14.58 44.03 -2.48
C ARG A 2 -13.55 43.47 -1.47
N GLN A 3 -12.41 44.13 -1.25
CA GLN A 3 -11.42 43.70 -0.25
C GLN A 3 -11.99 43.78 1.18
N SER A 4 -12.71 44.86 1.50
CA SER A 4 -13.35 45.06 2.82
C SER A 4 -14.44 44.02 3.13
N ILE A 5 -15.12 43.50 2.11
CA ILE A 5 -16.13 42.43 2.26
C ILE A 5 -15.45 41.12 2.68
N LYS A 6 -14.35 40.76 2.00
CA LYS A 6 -13.57 39.57 2.33
C LYS A 6 -12.99 39.65 3.75
N ASP A 7 -12.48 40.82 4.14
CA ASP A 7 -11.89 41.02 5.47
C ASP A 7 -12.95 40.85 6.58
N MET A 8 -14.17 41.36 6.36
CA MET A 8 -15.29 41.14 7.28
C MET A 8 -15.67 39.66 7.39
N ILE A 9 -15.75 38.95 6.26
CA ILE A 9 -16.04 37.51 6.25
C ILE A 9 -14.94 36.72 6.96
N HIS A 10 -13.67 37.08 6.72
CA HIS A 10 -12.53 36.45 7.38
C HIS A 10 -12.60 36.62 8.89
N LEU A 11 -12.85 37.83 9.39
CA LEU A 11 -12.96 38.11 10.82
C LEU A 11 -14.05 37.28 11.49
N VAL A 12 -15.26 37.28 10.91
CA VAL A 12 -16.39 36.50 11.46
C VAL A 12 -16.11 35.00 11.38
N THR A 13 -15.48 34.53 10.30
CA THR A 13 -15.16 33.11 10.14
C THR A 13 -14.10 32.65 11.13
N ASP A 14 -13.11 33.49 11.41
CA ASP A 14 -12.05 33.18 12.38
C ASP A 14 -12.64 33.12 13.81
N GLU A 15 -13.56 34.03 14.17
CA GLU A 15 -14.33 33.96 15.43
C GLU A 15 -15.20 32.70 15.52
N MET A 16 -15.90 32.33 14.42
CA MET A 16 -16.68 31.08 14.38
C MET A 16 -15.81 29.85 14.66
N LEU A 17 -14.57 29.84 14.15
CA LEU A 17 -13.63 28.74 14.35
C LEU A 17 -13.04 28.70 15.76
N GLU A 18 -12.92 29.84 16.42
CA GLU A 18 -12.50 29.95 17.82
C GLU A 18 -13.58 29.43 18.76
N VAL A 19 -14.83 29.90 18.59
CA VAL A 19 -15.97 29.47 19.41
C VAL A 19 -16.30 28.00 19.25
N ALA A 20 -16.16 27.45 18.04
CA ALA A 20 -16.53 26.06 17.74
C ALA A 20 -15.34 25.07 17.84
N GLU A 21 -14.23 25.47 18.48
CA GLU A 21 -13.03 24.65 18.66
C GLU A 21 -12.53 23.97 17.37
N GLY A 22 -12.65 24.67 16.24
CA GLY A 22 -12.17 24.21 14.93
C GLY A 22 -13.14 23.36 14.11
N PHE A 23 -14.33 23.00 14.61
CA PHE A 23 -15.38 22.35 13.81
C PHE A 23 -16.64 23.20 13.71
N VAL A 24 -16.94 23.70 12.52
CA VAL A 24 -18.14 24.51 12.25
C VAL A 24 -19.12 23.71 11.38
N PRO A 25 -20.32 23.37 11.89
CA PRO A 25 -21.37 22.73 11.10
C PRO A 25 -21.82 23.59 9.92
N ASN A 26 -22.19 22.95 8.82
CA ASN A 26 -22.67 23.65 7.62
C ASN A 26 -23.95 24.48 7.90
N THR A 27 -24.80 24.02 8.81
CA THR A 27 -25.97 24.78 9.28
C THR A 27 -25.58 26.11 9.92
N ALA A 28 -24.52 26.15 10.72
CA ALA A 28 -24.00 27.38 11.32
C ALA A 28 -23.47 28.36 10.26
N CYS A 29 -22.75 27.85 9.24
CA CYS A 29 -22.30 28.69 8.12
C CYS A 29 -23.46 29.37 7.39
N LYS A 30 -24.56 28.64 7.15
CA LYS A 30 -25.76 29.17 6.49
C LYS A 30 -26.46 30.24 7.35
N ILE A 31 -26.57 29.99 8.66
CA ILE A 31 -27.19 30.93 9.60
C ILE A 31 -26.38 32.24 9.66
N ILE A 32 -25.05 32.14 9.78
CA ILE A 32 -24.17 33.31 9.86
C ILE A 32 -24.17 34.09 8.54
N ALA A 33 -24.09 33.41 7.40
CA ALA A 33 -24.16 34.07 6.10
C ALA A 33 -25.46 34.87 5.94
N ARG A 34 -26.60 34.29 6.32
CA ARG A 34 -27.89 34.98 6.27
C ARG A 34 -27.93 36.17 7.24
N LYS A 35 -27.46 36.02 8.48
CA LYS A 35 -27.35 37.13 9.43
C LYS A 35 -26.46 38.28 8.93
N LEU A 36 -25.37 37.98 8.23
CA LEU A 36 -24.49 38.99 7.65
C LEU A 36 -25.19 39.78 6.54
N VAL A 37 -25.89 39.07 5.64
CA VAL A 37 -26.69 39.69 4.58
C VAL A 37 -27.81 40.54 5.17
N ASP A 38 -28.57 40.01 6.14
CA ASP A 38 -29.68 40.73 6.75
C ASP A 38 -29.20 42.01 7.48
N LYS A 39 -28.03 41.95 8.11
CA LYS A 39 -27.44 43.10 8.83
C LYS A 39 -26.84 44.14 7.88
N PHE A 40 -26.27 43.71 6.74
CA PHE A 40 -25.59 44.58 5.79
C PHE A 40 -25.99 44.32 4.34
N PRO A 41 -27.29 44.49 3.98
CA PRO A 41 -27.82 44.04 2.70
C PRO A 41 -27.16 44.75 1.51
N LYS A 42 -26.90 46.06 1.64
CA LYS A 42 -26.25 46.84 0.56
C LYS A 42 -24.79 46.44 0.29
N ILE A 43 -24.13 45.76 1.24
CA ILE A 43 -22.73 45.35 1.14
C ILE A 43 -22.62 43.99 0.47
N PHE A 44 -23.50 43.05 0.85
CA PHE A 44 -23.43 41.66 0.39
C PHE A 44 -24.29 41.36 -0.84
N GLN A 45 -25.24 42.23 -1.19
CA GLN A 45 -26.09 42.08 -2.36
C GLN A 45 -25.27 41.82 -3.64
N ASP A 46 -25.61 40.76 -4.36
CA ASP A 46 -24.99 40.43 -5.63
C ASP A 46 -25.49 41.41 -6.70
N ARG A 47 -24.57 42.19 -7.26
CA ARG A 47 -24.84 43.17 -8.33
C ARG A 47 -24.02 42.85 -9.56
N ASP A 48 -24.66 42.99 -10.72
CA ASP A 48 -23.98 42.92 -12.01
C ASP A 48 -23.11 44.16 -12.26
N ASP A 49 -22.31 44.13 -13.31
CA ASP A 49 -21.46 45.26 -13.71
C ASP A 49 -22.30 46.51 -14.08
N ASP A 50 -23.54 46.31 -14.56
CA ASP A 50 -24.52 47.37 -14.85
C ASP A 50 -25.30 47.84 -13.60
N GLY A 51 -24.99 47.29 -12.41
CA GLY A 51 -25.63 47.66 -11.14
C GLY A 51 -26.97 46.98 -10.86
N THR A 52 -27.45 46.13 -11.77
CA THR A 52 -28.66 45.30 -11.59
C THR A 52 -28.47 44.32 -10.44
N VAL A 53 -29.48 44.20 -9.58
CA VAL A 53 -29.46 43.26 -8.45
C VAL A 53 -29.76 41.84 -8.96
N ILE A 54 -28.77 40.96 -8.86
CA ILE A 54 -28.86 39.55 -9.26
C ILE A 54 -29.37 38.68 -8.09
N GLY A 55 -29.01 39.04 -6.86
CA GLY A 55 -29.33 38.23 -5.69
C GLY A 55 -29.11 38.95 -4.37
N ASP A 56 -29.61 38.33 -3.29
CA ASP A 56 -29.47 38.85 -1.93
C ASP A 56 -28.04 38.69 -1.37
N GLY A 57 -27.16 37.93 -2.02
CA GLY A 57 -25.80 37.67 -1.56
C GLY A 57 -25.67 36.54 -0.54
N ALA A 58 -26.77 35.88 -0.14
CA ALA A 58 -26.74 34.89 0.94
C ALA A 58 -25.96 33.64 0.55
N ILE A 59 -26.12 33.16 -0.69
CA ILE A 59 -25.38 32.00 -1.21
C ILE A 59 -23.91 32.36 -1.41
N THR A 60 -23.62 33.53 -2.00
CA THR A 60 -22.26 34.02 -2.23
C THR A 60 -21.49 34.15 -0.91
N THR A 61 -22.11 34.77 0.10
CA THR A 61 -21.53 34.92 1.44
C THR A 61 -21.30 33.57 2.12
N TYR A 62 -22.27 32.65 2.03
CA TYR A 62 -22.13 31.29 2.55
C TYR A 62 -20.95 30.53 1.93
N ASN A 63 -20.78 30.62 0.61
CA ASN A 63 -19.66 29.98 -0.07
C ASN A 63 -18.32 30.55 0.39
N GLN A 64 -18.21 31.87 0.54
CA GLN A 64 -17.00 32.53 1.03
C GLN A 64 -16.63 32.11 2.46
N VAL A 65 -17.61 32.04 3.39
CA VAL A 65 -17.40 31.53 4.75
C VAL A 65 -16.91 30.07 4.70
N LYS A 66 -17.57 29.22 3.91
CA LYS A 66 -17.21 27.80 3.78
C LYS A 66 -15.81 27.59 3.20
N GLU A 67 -15.43 28.36 2.19
CA GLU A 67 -14.10 28.31 1.59
C GLU A 67 -13.01 28.75 2.57
N ARG A 68 -13.27 29.83 3.33
CA ARG A 68 -12.35 30.30 4.38
C ARG A 68 -12.15 29.24 5.47
N ILE A 69 -13.22 28.61 5.97
CA ILE A 69 -13.13 27.50 6.95
C ILE A 69 -12.26 26.37 6.40
N LYS A 70 -12.49 25.97 5.15
CA LYS A 70 -11.69 24.91 4.50
C LYS A 70 -10.22 25.30 4.41
N TYR A 71 -9.91 26.55 4.06
CA TYR A 71 -8.54 27.04 3.94
C TYR A 71 -7.82 27.04 5.29
N VAL A 72 -8.44 27.59 6.34
CA VAL A 72 -7.86 27.69 7.69
C VAL A 72 -7.71 26.31 8.35
N THR A 73 -8.69 25.43 8.20
CA THR A 73 -8.60 24.07 8.75
C THR A 73 -7.59 23.20 7.99
N ALA A 74 -7.45 23.38 6.67
CA ALA A 74 -6.45 22.68 5.87
C ALA A 74 -5.01 23.12 6.22
N SER A 75 -4.78 24.41 6.47
CA SER A 75 -3.47 24.91 6.89
C SER A 75 -3.08 24.41 8.28
N ARG A 76 -4.01 24.39 9.25
CA ARG A 76 -3.79 23.78 10.58
C ARG A 76 -3.44 22.29 10.49
N LYS A 77 -4.15 21.52 9.65
CA LYS A 77 -3.82 20.10 9.38
C LYS A 77 -2.45 19.92 8.70
N ARG A 78 -1.96 20.93 7.98
CA ARG A 78 -0.63 20.91 7.35
C ARG A 78 0.47 21.18 8.38
N LEU A 79 0.22 22.05 9.36
CA LEU A 79 1.15 22.40 10.44
C LEU A 79 1.25 21.31 11.53
N GLN A 80 0.17 20.56 11.77
CA GLN A 80 0.16 19.42 12.70
C GLN A 80 0.74 18.13 12.10
N ARG A 81 1.20 18.13 10.84
CA ARG A 81 1.87 16.96 10.26
C ARG A 81 3.31 16.90 10.77
N PRO A 82 3.79 15.74 11.26
CA PRO A 82 5.20 15.59 11.60
C PRO A 82 6.06 15.93 10.38
N LYS A 83 7.04 16.83 10.58
CA LYS A 83 7.97 17.32 9.54
C LYS A 83 8.82 16.19 8.91
N ASN A 84 8.78 14.99 9.47
CA ASN A 84 9.59 13.83 9.08
C ASN A 84 8.84 12.81 8.19
N ASN A 85 7.88 13.24 7.37
CA ASN A 85 7.30 12.34 6.35
C ASN A 85 7.97 12.60 4.99
N PRO A 86 9.03 11.84 4.64
CA PRO A 86 9.75 12.02 3.36
C PRO A 86 8.94 11.58 2.14
N ILE A 87 7.76 11.00 2.32
CA ILE A 87 7.00 10.37 1.25
C ILE A 87 6.20 11.43 0.46
N PRO A 88 6.52 11.62 -0.84
CA PRO A 88 5.77 12.50 -1.73
C PRO A 88 4.28 12.14 -1.77
N VAL A 89 3.40 13.14 -1.81
CA VAL A 89 1.93 12.95 -1.72
C VAL A 89 1.40 12.00 -2.79
N ASN A 90 1.97 12.03 -4.00
CA ASN A 90 1.65 11.14 -5.12
C ASN A 90 2.05 9.67 -4.89
N LYS A 91 3.00 9.38 -3.99
CA LYS A 91 3.42 8.00 -3.65
C LYS A 91 2.68 7.43 -2.44
N ARG A 92 1.91 8.23 -1.71
CA ARG A 92 1.22 7.79 -0.46
C ARG A 92 0.16 6.74 -0.71
N ARG A 93 -0.66 6.88 -1.76
CA ARG A 93 -1.68 5.88 -2.11
C ARG A 93 -1.04 4.54 -2.48
N LYS A 94 0.06 4.58 -3.24
CA LYS A 94 0.87 3.39 -3.56
C LYS A 94 1.41 2.72 -2.29
N MET A 95 1.92 3.50 -1.34
CA MET A 95 2.39 2.96 -0.05
C MET A 95 1.28 2.39 0.85
N MET A 96 0.09 3.01 0.88
CA MET A 96 -1.04 2.44 1.62
C MET A 96 -1.45 1.07 1.04
N ASN A 97 -1.44 0.93 -0.28
CA ASN A 97 -1.72 -0.35 -0.92
C ASN A 97 -0.64 -1.40 -0.59
N LEU A 98 0.64 -1.01 -0.61
CA LEU A 98 1.76 -1.90 -0.28
C LEU A 98 1.75 -2.40 1.17
N LYS A 99 1.28 -1.56 2.11
CA LYS A 99 1.14 -1.93 3.53
C LYS A 99 -0.08 -2.81 3.80
N SER A 100 -1.06 -2.84 2.90
CA SER A 100 -2.34 -3.50 3.13
C SER A 100 -2.15 -5.01 3.31
N GLY A 101 -2.64 -5.55 4.43
CA GLY A 101 -2.49 -6.98 4.77
C GLY A 101 -1.19 -7.35 5.49
N CYS A 102 -0.22 -6.43 5.61
CA CYS A 102 1.00 -6.68 6.36
C CYS A 102 0.84 -6.31 7.85
N VAL A 103 1.10 -7.26 8.74
CA VAL A 103 1.08 -7.05 10.20
C VAL A 103 2.32 -6.30 10.70
N SER A 104 3.48 -6.49 10.04
CA SER A 104 4.77 -5.91 10.47
C SER A 104 5.52 -5.19 9.34
N TRP A 105 4.84 -4.29 8.61
CA TRP A 105 5.42 -3.63 7.43
C TRP A 105 6.72 -2.84 7.68
N GLN A 106 6.77 -2.10 8.81
CA GLN A 106 7.86 -1.21 9.21
C GLN A 106 7.85 -1.09 10.75
N PRO A 107 8.43 -2.07 11.47
CA PRO A 107 8.53 -1.99 12.92
C PRO A 107 9.52 -0.90 13.35
N GLU A 108 9.40 -0.44 14.59
CA GLU A 108 10.30 0.57 15.17
C GLU A 108 11.70 -0.02 15.39
N ILE A 109 12.72 0.78 15.06
CA ILE A 109 14.11 0.42 15.33
C ILE A 109 14.39 0.77 16.79
N GLN A 110 14.59 -0.24 17.63
CA GLN A 110 15.06 -0.01 18.99
C GLN A 110 16.57 0.27 18.94
N ASN A 111 17.01 1.41 19.49
CA ASN A 111 18.39 1.91 19.42
C ASN A 111 19.46 0.95 19.96
N ASN A 112 19.05 -0.11 20.67
CA ASN A 112 19.93 -1.00 21.42
C ASN A 112 20.27 -2.31 20.66
N LEU A 113 19.72 -2.51 19.45
CA LEU A 113 19.68 -3.83 18.80
C LEU A 113 20.74 -4.06 17.72
N THR A 114 21.63 -3.11 17.42
CA THR A 114 22.51 -3.23 16.25
C THR A 114 23.97 -2.91 16.54
N ASN A 115 24.76 -3.99 16.59
CA ASN A 115 26.20 -4.00 16.34
C ASN A 115 26.46 -4.25 14.85
N ASP A 116 27.50 -3.62 14.31
CA ASP A 116 28.02 -3.89 12.96
C ASP A 116 28.36 -5.39 12.77
N ASP A 117 28.70 -6.09 13.86
CA ASP A 117 28.95 -7.53 13.87
C ASP A 117 27.77 -8.38 13.39
N MET A 118 26.53 -7.97 13.68
CA MET A 118 25.32 -8.68 13.27
C MET A 118 25.08 -8.54 11.77
N GLU A 119 25.27 -7.32 11.24
CA GLU A 119 25.14 -7.08 9.80
C GLU A 119 26.23 -7.82 9.05
N ASN A 120 27.45 -7.89 9.59
CA ASN A 120 28.54 -8.64 9.01
C ASN A 120 28.25 -10.16 9.02
N TYR A 121 27.74 -10.70 10.12
CA TYR A 121 27.33 -12.10 10.21
C TYR A 121 26.30 -12.47 9.14
N LEU A 122 25.24 -11.66 8.98
CA LEU A 122 24.19 -11.93 7.98
C LEU A 122 24.63 -11.74 6.53
N ARG A 123 25.77 -11.06 6.29
CA ARG A 123 26.38 -10.96 4.97
C ARG A 123 27.19 -12.19 4.61
N THR A 124 27.79 -12.85 5.60
CA THR A 124 28.67 -14.02 5.41
C THR A 124 28.02 -15.35 5.83
N ALA A 125 26.81 -15.30 6.39
CA ALA A 125 26.09 -16.48 6.83
C ALA A 125 25.88 -17.45 5.67
N ASP A 126 26.08 -18.72 5.95
CA ASP A 126 25.80 -19.79 4.99
C ASP A 126 24.29 -19.85 4.71
N PHE A 127 23.92 -19.72 3.44
CA PHE A 127 22.52 -19.66 3.00
C PHE A 127 21.81 -21.02 3.13
N GLU A 128 22.56 -22.11 3.20
CA GLU A 128 22.04 -23.47 3.32
C GLU A 128 21.65 -23.79 4.78
N THR A 129 22.40 -23.26 5.74
CA THR A 129 22.22 -23.55 7.17
C THR A 129 21.49 -22.39 7.87
N PHE A 130 20.15 -22.37 7.80
CA PHE A 130 19.33 -21.39 8.54
C PHE A 130 19.12 -21.85 9.98
N ASP A 131 20.17 -21.75 10.79
CA ASP A 131 20.22 -22.17 12.19
C ASP A 131 19.52 -21.17 13.15
N GLU A 132 19.41 -21.54 14.42
CA GLU A 132 18.79 -20.69 15.46
C GLU A 132 19.51 -19.35 15.60
N ILE A 133 20.83 -19.31 15.42
CA ILE A 133 21.65 -18.09 15.48
C ILE A 133 21.26 -17.16 14.33
N THR A 134 21.21 -17.67 13.11
CA THR A 134 20.77 -16.91 11.92
C THR A 134 19.36 -16.39 12.10
N GLN A 135 18.44 -17.21 12.63
CA GLN A 135 17.08 -16.80 12.90
C GLN A 135 17.00 -15.69 13.95
N ASP A 136 17.77 -15.75 15.04
CA ASP A 136 17.86 -14.69 16.05
C ASP A 136 18.43 -13.39 15.47
N MET A 137 19.51 -13.48 14.69
CA MET A 137 20.10 -12.32 14.00
C MET A 137 19.12 -11.70 12.99
N MET A 138 18.39 -12.52 12.25
CA MET A 138 17.32 -12.07 11.34
C MET A 138 16.18 -11.37 12.10
N ASN A 139 15.80 -11.86 13.28
CA ASN A 139 14.80 -11.20 14.12
C ASN A 139 15.25 -9.82 14.59
N LYS A 140 16.48 -9.71 15.07
CA LYS A 140 17.03 -8.45 15.60
C LYS A 140 17.25 -7.41 14.49
N SER A 141 17.68 -7.85 13.31
CA SER A 141 17.93 -6.97 12.16
C SER A 141 16.70 -6.66 11.31
N TYR A 142 15.58 -7.38 11.51
CA TYR A 142 14.36 -7.22 10.73
C TYR A 142 13.88 -5.76 10.57
N PRO A 143 13.84 -4.90 11.61
CA PRO A 143 13.45 -3.49 11.45
C PRO A 143 14.35 -2.70 10.49
N LYS A 144 15.67 -2.94 10.53
CA LYS A 144 16.62 -2.30 9.61
C LYS A 144 16.47 -2.82 8.18
N GLN A 145 16.32 -4.14 8.02
CA GLN A 145 16.08 -4.75 6.71
C GLN A 145 14.79 -4.17 6.08
N ARG A 146 13.71 -4.02 6.85
CA ARG A 146 12.47 -3.39 6.38
C ARG A 146 12.66 -1.91 6.05
N LEU A 147 13.41 -1.15 6.86
CA LEU A 147 13.74 0.24 6.55
C LEU A 147 14.49 0.38 5.22
N PHE A 148 15.47 -0.49 5.00
CA PHE A 148 16.23 -0.57 3.76
C PHE A 148 15.35 -0.95 2.56
N LEU A 149 14.58 -2.04 2.66
CA LEU A 149 13.69 -2.50 1.59
C LEU A 149 12.58 -1.50 1.24
N ASN A 150 12.10 -0.75 2.23
CA ASN A 150 11.06 0.26 2.04
C ASN A 150 11.61 1.64 1.62
N SER A 151 12.91 1.75 1.35
CA SER A 151 13.50 3.01 0.89
C SER A 151 12.84 3.51 -0.39
N LEU A 152 12.89 4.83 -0.60
CA LEU A 152 12.40 5.45 -1.82
C LEU A 152 13.53 6.26 -2.45
N PRO A 153 14.05 5.86 -3.63
CA PRO A 153 13.65 4.70 -4.43
C PRO A 153 13.95 3.34 -3.75
N PRO A 154 13.24 2.25 -4.14
CA PRO A 154 13.56 0.91 -3.66
C PRO A 154 15.01 0.52 -3.99
N PRO A 155 15.67 -0.29 -3.16
CA PRO A 155 17.03 -0.73 -3.43
C PRO A 155 17.07 -1.63 -4.68
N SER A 156 18.18 -1.58 -5.42
CA SER A 156 18.42 -2.47 -6.55
C SER A 156 18.70 -3.90 -6.06
N LEU A 157 18.51 -4.89 -6.93
CA LEU A 157 18.88 -6.28 -6.62
C LEU A 157 20.35 -6.41 -6.21
N GLN A 158 21.25 -5.70 -6.90
CA GLN A 158 22.68 -5.66 -6.56
C GLN A 158 22.90 -5.11 -5.14
N SER A 159 22.22 -4.02 -4.78
CA SER A 159 22.32 -3.44 -3.44
C SER A 159 21.78 -4.38 -2.36
N ILE A 160 20.70 -5.12 -2.64
CA ILE A 160 20.18 -6.16 -1.74
C ILE A 160 21.21 -7.28 -1.57
N LYS A 161 21.79 -7.77 -2.68
CA LYS A 161 22.81 -8.82 -2.66
C LYS A 161 24.05 -8.42 -1.86
N GLU A 162 24.47 -7.16 -1.94
CA GLU A 162 25.61 -6.65 -1.18
C GLU A 162 25.28 -6.42 0.29
N THR A 163 24.09 -5.89 0.60
CA THR A 163 23.73 -5.40 1.94
C THR A 163 23.14 -6.49 2.82
N TRP A 164 22.26 -7.30 2.25
CA TRP A 164 21.48 -8.32 2.95
C TRP A 164 21.27 -9.55 2.05
N PRO A 165 22.34 -10.27 1.67
CA PRO A 165 22.23 -11.40 0.74
C PRO A 165 21.31 -12.51 1.25
N ILE A 166 21.20 -12.69 2.57
CA ILE A 166 20.29 -13.63 3.23
C ILE A 166 18.82 -13.44 2.82
N LEU A 167 18.43 -12.24 2.34
CA LEU A 167 17.07 -11.99 1.84
C LEU A 167 16.77 -12.66 0.49
N LEU A 168 17.81 -13.17 -0.19
CA LEU A 168 17.70 -13.83 -1.48
C LEU A 168 17.72 -15.36 -1.37
N CYS A 169 17.89 -15.92 -0.17
CA CYS A 169 17.74 -17.35 0.06
C CYS A 169 16.30 -17.72 0.43
N LYS A 170 15.91 -18.97 0.16
CA LYS A 170 14.55 -19.49 0.43
C LYS A 170 14.12 -19.23 1.87
N ASN A 171 14.97 -19.58 2.84
CA ASN A 171 14.65 -19.45 4.26
C ASN A 171 14.53 -17.99 4.70
N GLY A 172 15.36 -17.09 4.18
CA GLY A 172 15.26 -15.65 4.43
C GLY A 172 13.98 -15.04 3.86
N ILE A 173 13.58 -15.44 2.64
CA ILE A 173 12.30 -15.04 2.04
C ILE A 173 11.12 -15.53 2.90
N TYR A 174 11.15 -16.79 3.34
CA TYR A 174 10.08 -17.39 4.14
C TYR A 174 9.97 -16.73 5.51
N PHE A 175 11.11 -16.46 6.15
CA PHE A 175 11.18 -15.69 7.40
C PHE A 175 10.53 -14.32 7.24
N HIS A 176 10.90 -13.57 6.18
CA HIS A 176 10.33 -12.25 5.92
C HIS A 176 8.84 -12.31 5.65
N TYR A 177 8.39 -13.27 4.85
CA TYR A 177 6.97 -13.49 4.59
C TYR A 177 6.21 -13.71 5.90
N GLN A 178 6.67 -14.63 6.75
CA GLN A 178 5.99 -14.94 8.00
C GLN A 178 5.93 -13.73 8.93
N LYS A 179 7.01 -12.96 9.04
CA LYS A 179 7.03 -11.71 9.82
C LYS A 179 6.11 -10.63 9.24
N LEU A 180 6.07 -10.51 7.92
CA LEU A 180 5.24 -9.52 7.23
C LEU A 180 3.76 -9.84 7.31
N MET A 181 3.38 -11.10 7.12
CA MET A 181 2.00 -11.55 6.96
C MET A 181 1.39 -12.09 8.26
N GLY A 182 2.22 -12.51 9.23
CA GLY A 182 1.79 -13.06 10.51
C GLY A 182 1.42 -14.55 10.46
N HIS A 183 1.65 -15.23 9.34
CA HIS A 183 1.41 -16.67 9.18
C HIS A 183 2.49 -17.30 8.29
N SER A 184 2.75 -18.59 8.47
CA SER A 184 3.77 -19.32 7.71
C SER A 184 3.34 -19.56 6.27
N ILE A 185 4.32 -19.57 5.35
CA ILE A 185 4.13 -19.98 3.95
C ILE A 185 4.21 -21.49 3.78
N ASN A 186 4.74 -22.23 4.76
CA ASN A 186 4.98 -23.67 4.65
C ASN A 186 3.68 -24.46 4.41
N ASN A 187 2.54 -23.94 4.86
CA ASN A 187 1.24 -24.58 4.71
C ASN A 187 0.51 -24.12 3.43
N LEU A 188 1.20 -23.43 2.51
CA LEU A 188 0.60 -22.87 1.30
C LEU A 188 0.03 -23.99 0.41
N THR A 189 0.80 -25.05 0.19
CA THR A 189 0.40 -26.22 -0.59
C THR A 189 -0.87 -26.85 -0.04
N ASP A 190 -0.87 -27.23 1.24
CA ASP A 190 -2.03 -27.79 1.92
C ASP A 190 -3.25 -26.87 1.86
N THR A 191 -3.03 -25.56 2.02
CA THR A 191 -4.10 -24.56 1.98
C THR A 191 -4.69 -24.43 0.57
N LEU A 192 -3.87 -24.50 -0.47
CA LEU A 192 -4.31 -24.49 -1.86
C LEU A 192 -5.11 -25.75 -2.18
N ILE A 193 -4.62 -26.92 -1.78
CA ILE A 193 -5.31 -28.20 -1.95
C ILE A 193 -6.66 -28.18 -1.23
N ALA A 194 -6.69 -27.79 0.06
CA ALA A 194 -7.92 -27.73 0.85
C ALA A 194 -8.96 -26.75 0.27
N LYS A 195 -8.52 -25.70 -0.43
CA LYS A 195 -9.40 -24.69 -1.06
C LYS A 195 -9.63 -24.92 -2.57
N SER A 196 -8.97 -25.91 -3.17
CA SER A 196 -8.96 -26.18 -4.61
C SER A 196 -10.36 -26.22 -5.23
N ASN A 197 -11.30 -26.93 -4.58
CA ASN A 197 -12.66 -27.04 -5.07
C ASN A 197 -13.36 -25.68 -5.24
N LYS A 198 -13.08 -24.70 -4.36
CA LYS A 198 -13.63 -23.34 -4.50
C LYS A 198 -13.07 -22.62 -5.73
N PHE A 199 -11.77 -22.77 -5.97
CA PHE A 199 -11.13 -22.24 -7.17
C PHE A 199 -11.68 -22.92 -8.44
N PHE A 200 -11.86 -24.24 -8.43
CA PHE A 200 -12.44 -24.96 -9.56
C PHE A 200 -13.87 -24.53 -9.88
N THR A 201 -14.73 -24.44 -8.86
CA THR A 201 -16.09 -23.89 -9.05
C THR A 201 -16.06 -22.49 -9.66
N PHE A 202 -15.16 -21.63 -9.16
CA PHE A 202 -14.99 -20.29 -9.71
C PHE A 202 -14.49 -20.32 -11.17
N GLY A 203 -13.49 -21.14 -11.46
CA GLY A 203 -12.92 -21.33 -12.80
C GLY A 203 -13.94 -21.86 -13.82
N LEU A 204 -14.76 -22.83 -13.43
CA LEU A 204 -15.86 -23.36 -14.25
C LEU A 204 -16.92 -22.29 -14.54
N ASN A 205 -17.34 -21.55 -13.52
CA ASN A 205 -18.32 -20.46 -13.68
C ASN A 205 -17.81 -19.36 -14.63
N LYS A 206 -16.49 -19.11 -14.62
CA LYS A 206 -15.82 -18.18 -15.52
C LYS A 206 -15.43 -18.79 -16.87
N LYS A 207 -15.68 -20.09 -17.09
CA LYS A 207 -15.29 -20.85 -18.27
C LYS A 207 -13.78 -20.81 -18.55
N TRP A 208 -12.97 -20.69 -17.50
CA TRP A 208 -11.50 -20.66 -17.59
C TRP A 208 -10.87 -22.04 -17.61
N ILE A 209 -11.59 -23.02 -17.06
CA ILE A 209 -11.31 -24.45 -17.13
C ILE A 209 -12.57 -25.13 -17.67
N LYS A 210 -12.40 -26.28 -18.34
CA LYS A 210 -13.52 -27.02 -18.95
C LYS A 210 -14.14 -28.02 -17.97
N GLU A 211 -13.29 -28.65 -17.17
CA GLU A 211 -13.66 -29.69 -16.22
C GLU A 211 -12.75 -29.63 -15.00
N ILE A 212 -13.15 -30.34 -13.95
CA ILE A 212 -12.34 -30.52 -12.75
C ILE A 212 -11.42 -31.73 -13.01
N PRO A 213 -10.11 -31.64 -12.75
CA PRO A 213 -9.22 -32.79 -12.85
C PRO A 213 -9.74 -33.96 -11.99
N VAL A 214 -9.91 -35.13 -12.61
CA VAL A 214 -10.34 -36.39 -11.97
C VAL A 214 -9.09 -37.25 -11.78
N ASP A 215 -8.94 -37.89 -10.61
CA ASP A 215 -7.76 -38.67 -10.19
C ASP A 215 -6.48 -37.84 -10.03
N ARG A 216 -6.39 -37.14 -8.90
CA ARG A 216 -5.47 -36.02 -8.69
C ARG A 216 -4.11 -36.43 -8.14
N GLU A 217 -3.04 -36.17 -8.89
CA GLU A 217 -1.76 -35.84 -8.25
C GLU A 217 -1.81 -34.41 -7.68
N GLU A 218 -1.17 -34.18 -6.54
CA GLU A 218 -1.22 -32.87 -5.86
C GLU A 218 -0.72 -31.73 -6.75
N ASP A 219 0.27 -32.00 -7.59
CA ASP A 219 0.87 -31.02 -8.49
C ASP A 219 -0.11 -30.55 -9.58
N GLU A 220 -0.90 -31.45 -10.17
CA GLU A 220 -1.92 -31.08 -11.16
C GLU A 220 -3.00 -30.16 -10.58
N VAL A 221 -3.38 -30.41 -9.33
CA VAL A 221 -4.34 -29.58 -8.59
C VAL A 221 -3.78 -28.18 -8.40
N ILE A 222 -2.54 -28.08 -7.92
CA ILE A 222 -1.88 -26.81 -7.64
C ILE A 222 -1.71 -26.02 -8.93
N VAL A 223 -1.23 -26.64 -10.01
CA VAL A 223 -1.06 -25.99 -11.32
C VAL A 223 -2.39 -25.45 -11.84
N THR A 224 -3.47 -26.23 -11.76
CA THR A 224 -4.81 -25.78 -12.19
C THR A 224 -5.31 -24.61 -11.35
N VAL A 225 -5.11 -24.65 -10.02
CA VAL A 225 -5.45 -23.52 -9.14
C VAL A 225 -4.63 -22.27 -9.51
N LEU A 226 -3.33 -22.40 -9.76
CA LEU A 226 -2.46 -21.30 -10.18
C LEU A 226 -2.91 -20.70 -11.52
N GLN A 227 -3.30 -21.52 -12.50
CA GLN A 227 -3.85 -21.04 -13.77
C GLN A 227 -5.10 -20.15 -13.58
N ILE A 228 -5.98 -20.53 -12.64
CA ILE A 228 -7.19 -19.76 -12.31
C ILE A 228 -6.82 -18.42 -11.65
N ILE A 229 -5.88 -18.45 -10.70
CA ILE A 229 -5.40 -17.24 -9.99
C ILE A 229 -4.79 -16.25 -10.98
N VAL A 230 -3.89 -16.74 -11.84
CA VAL A 230 -3.20 -15.92 -12.84
C VAL A 230 -4.20 -15.31 -13.83
N LYS A 231 -5.20 -16.07 -14.30
CA LYS A 231 -6.28 -15.53 -15.14
C LYS A 231 -7.10 -14.46 -14.43
N TYR A 232 -7.36 -14.63 -13.12
CA TYR A 232 -8.10 -13.63 -12.33
C TYR A 232 -7.38 -12.29 -12.27
N PHE A 233 -6.07 -12.32 -12.06
CA PHE A 233 -5.23 -11.12 -12.01
C PHE A 233 -4.79 -10.60 -13.38
N GLN A 234 -5.18 -11.27 -14.47
CA GLN A 234 -4.77 -10.95 -15.85
C GLN A 234 -3.25 -11.00 -16.02
N GLU A 235 -2.60 -11.93 -15.30
CA GLU A 235 -1.18 -12.19 -15.40
C GLU A 235 -0.92 -13.35 -16.37
N THR A 236 0.35 -13.64 -16.65
CA THR A 236 0.75 -14.79 -17.49
C THR A 236 1.47 -15.81 -16.63
N LEU A 237 1.10 -17.09 -16.75
CA LEU A 237 1.64 -18.15 -15.89
C LEU A 237 3.16 -18.29 -16.08
N THR A 238 3.66 -18.03 -17.29
CA THR A 238 5.09 -18.04 -17.64
C THR A 238 5.93 -16.99 -16.91
N VAL A 239 5.30 -16.02 -16.25
CA VAL A 239 5.99 -15.04 -15.38
C VAL A 239 6.29 -15.65 -14.01
N LEU A 240 5.47 -16.60 -13.55
CA LEU A 240 5.57 -17.24 -12.23
C LEU A 240 6.08 -18.67 -12.28
N TYR A 241 6.06 -19.30 -13.47
CA TYR A 241 6.28 -20.74 -13.64
C TYR A 241 7.06 -21.01 -14.92
N CYS A 242 8.18 -21.71 -14.82
CA CYS A 242 8.98 -22.21 -15.94
C CYS A 242 9.08 -23.74 -15.90
N ASN A 243 8.83 -24.39 -17.03
CA ASN A 243 9.13 -25.81 -17.21
C ASN A 243 10.58 -25.93 -17.65
N ILE A 244 11.37 -26.69 -16.90
CA ILE A 244 12.77 -26.93 -17.18
C ILE A 244 12.94 -28.42 -17.47
N ARG A 245 13.67 -28.74 -18.54
CA ARG A 245 13.88 -30.13 -18.99
C ARG A 245 15.00 -30.78 -18.21
N ASP A 246 16.12 -30.07 -18.02
CA ASP A 246 17.30 -30.56 -17.31
C ASP A 246 17.71 -29.58 -16.20
N GLU A 247 18.18 -30.10 -15.06
CA GLU A 247 18.63 -29.26 -13.92
C GLU A 247 19.73 -28.27 -14.31
N SER A 248 20.57 -28.60 -15.31
CA SER A 248 21.60 -27.71 -15.85
C SER A 248 21.04 -26.45 -16.50
N ASP A 249 19.77 -26.46 -16.91
CA ASP A 249 19.10 -25.32 -17.53
C ASP A 249 18.54 -24.33 -16.50
N ILE A 250 18.55 -24.67 -15.20
CA ILE A 250 18.07 -23.79 -14.13
C ILE A 250 18.89 -22.49 -14.11
N GLU A 251 20.22 -22.58 -14.22
CA GLU A 251 21.12 -21.41 -14.18
C GLU A 251 21.11 -20.61 -15.49
N SER A 252 20.76 -21.22 -16.62
CA SER A 252 20.69 -20.57 -17.92
C SER A 252 19.31 -19.95 -18.21
N THR A 253 18.28 -20.33 -17.46
CA THR A 253 16.92 -19.83 -17.63
C THR A 253 16.79 -18.39 -17.12
N THR A 254 16.82 -17.42 -18.04
CA THR A 254 16.51 -16.03 -17.74
C THR A 254 15.00 -15.80 -17.62
N THR A 255 14.53 -15.49 -16.42
CA THR A 255 13.17 -15.01 -16.17
C THR A 255 13.17 -13.52 -15.81
N ASN A 256 12.11 -12.81 -16.17
CA ASN A 256 11.97 -11.38 -15.86
C ASN A 256 11.51 -11.13 -14.40
N ALA A 257 11.25 -12.19 -13.62
CA ALA A 257 10.77 -12.17 -12.24
C ALA A 257 11.14 -13.49 -11.53
N PRO A 258 11.16 -13.54 -10.18
CA PRO A 258 11.30 -14.80 -9.45
C PRO A 258 10.21 -15.79 -9.91
N ALA A 259 10.62 -16.95 -10.41
CA ALA A 259 9.73 -17.96 -10.98
C ALA A 259 9.97 -19.32 -10.32
N ILE A 260 8.94 -20.16 -10.31
CA ILE A 260 8.99 -21.55 -9.86
C ILE A 260 9.43 -22.41 -11.06
N ALA A 261 10.57 -23.08 -10.93
CA ALA A 261 11.03 -24.07 -11.88
C ALA A 261 10.40 -25.44 -11.55
N CYS A 262 9.77 -26.06 -12.54
CA CYS A 262 9.33 -27.44 -12.45
C CYS A 262 10.17 -28.29 -13.40
N LEU A 263 10.87 -29.28 -12.85
CA LEU A 263 11.63 -30.24 -13.64
C LEU A 263 10.62 -31.23 -14.24
N GLN A 264 10.57 -31.34 -15.57
CA GLN A 264 9.79 -32.41 -16.17
C GLN A 264 10.46 -33.74 -15.82
N SER A 265 9.77 -34.61 -15.08
CA SER A 265 10.16 -36.01 -15.02
C SER A 265 10.19 -36.53 -16.46
N ALA A 266 11.30 -37.17 -16.86
CA ALA A 266 11.37 -37.87 -18.13
C ALA A 266 10.11 -38.73 -18.26
N VAL A 267 9.22 -38.34 -19.18
CA VAL A 267 8.16 -39.23 -19.59
C VAL A 267 8.89 -40.33 -20.32
N ASP A 268 8.92 -41.53 -19.72
CA ASP A 268 9.31 -42.73 -20.44
C ASP A 268 8.34 -42.85 -21.63
N ASP A 269 8.84 -42.54 -22.83
CA ASP A 269 8.15 -42.79 -24.09
C ASP A 269 8.07 -44.32 -24.29
N ASP A 270 6.95 -44.93 -23.89
CA ASP A 270 6.51 -46.27 -24.33
C ASP A 270 5.55 -46.15 -25.54
#